data_AF-A0A412G796-F1
#
_entry.id   AF-A0A412G796-F1
#
_cell.length_a   1.000
_cell.length_b   1.000
_cell.length_c   1.000
_cell.angle_alpha   90.00
_cell.angle_beta   90.00
_cell.angle_gamma   90.00
#
_symmetry.space_group_name_H-M   'P 1'
#
loop_
_entity.id
_entity.type
_entity.pdbx_description
1 polymer ?
#
loop_
_entity_poly.entity_id
_entity_poly.type
_entity_poly.pdbx_seq_one_letter_code
_entity_poly.pdbx_strand_id
1 'polypeptide(L)'
;MEQVFSYIIGLGAAVMMPIIFTILGVCIGIKFGKALKSGLLVGVGFVGLSVVTALLTSSLGEPLKKVTEIYGLSLGIFDMGWPAAASVAYNTSVGAFIIPVCLAVNIVMLLTKTT
;
A
#
# COMPACT_ATOMS: atom_id res chain seq x y z
N MET A 1 12.89 -13.16 14.67
CA MET A 1 12.63 -12.21 13.57
C MET A 1 11.17 -12.28 13.11
N GLU A 2 10.61 -13.47 12.87
CA GLU A 2 9.19 -13.65 12.46
C GLU A 2 8.15 -13.06 13.43
N GLN A 3 8.41 -13.09 14.74
CA GLN A 3 7.48 -12.53 15.74
C GLN A 3 7.40 -11.00 15.71
N VAL A 4 8.51 -10.31 15.43
CA VAL A 4 8.54 -8.84 15.32
C VAL A 4 7.85 -8.40 14.04
N PHE A 5 8.10 -9.11 12.93
CA PHE A 5 7.39 -8.89 11.68
C PHE A 5 5.89 -9.17 11.83
N SER A 6 5.49 -10.29 12.45
CA SER A 6 4.07 -10.60 12.68
C SER A 6 3.36 -9.59 13.60
N TYR A 7 4.05 -9.06 14.61
CA TYR A 7 3.50 -8.00 15.47
C TYR A 7 3.32 -6.68 14.72
N ILE A 8 4.30 -6.29 13.90
CA ILE A 8 4.23 -5.08 13.06
C ILE A 8 3.19 -5.22 11.95
N ILE A 9 3.03 -6.40 11.37
CA ILE A 9 2.01 -6.71 10.37
C ILE A 9 0.62 -6.75 11.02
N GLY A 10 0.50 -7.25 12.25
CA GLY A 10 -0.75 -7.28 13.02
C GLY A 10 -1.29 -5.89 13.40
N LEU A 11 -0.44 -4.86 13.38
CA LEU A 11 -0.83 -3.46 13.60
C LEU A 11 -1.48 -2.80 12.36
N GLY A 12 -1.45 -3.47 11.20
CA GLY A 12 -2.06 -3.04 9.95
C GLY A 12 -1.23 -2.04 9.13
N ALA A 13 -1.61 -1.87 7.85
CA ALA A 13 -0.91 -1.01 6.89
C ALA A 13 -0.68 0.43 7.37
N ALA A 14 -1.59 0.96 8.20
CA ALA A 14 -1.50 2.31 8.75
C ALA A 14 -0.25 2.54 9.62
N VAL A 15 0.28 1.48 10.25
CA VAL A 15 1.47 1.55 11.12
C VAL A 15 2.70 1.04 10.39
N MET A 16 2.55 0.04 9.54
CA MET A 16 3.65 -0.59 8.83
C MET A 16 4.28 0.33 7.76
N MET A 17 3.45 1.07 7.01
CA MET A 17 3.93 2.00 5.98
C MET A 17 4.82 3.14 6.51
N PRO A 18 4.44 3.86 7.59
CA PRO A 18 5.33 4.84 8.22
C PRO A 18 6.69 4.28 8.60
N ILE A 19 6.73 3.08 9.18
CA ILE A 19 7.97 2.45 9.64
C ILE A 19 8.89 2.16 8.45
N ILE A 20 8.36 1.56 7.38
CA ILE A 20 9.13 1.25 6.17
C ILE A 20 9.71 2.52 5.56
N PHE A 21 8.90 3.56 5.37
CA PHE A 21 9.35 4.81 4.74
C PHE A 21 10.29 5.63 5.64
N THR A 22 10.15 5.55 6.97
CA THR A 22 11.11 6.14 7.90
C THR A 22 12.46 5.41 7.83
N ILE A 23 12.48 4.08 7.81
CA ILE A 23 13.72 3.30 7.68
C ILE A 23 14.40 3.60 6.34
N LEU A 24 13.65 3.53 5.23
CA LEU A 24 14.16 3.87 3.90
C LEU A 24 14.71 5.30 3.84
N GLY A 25 13.99 6.27 4.40
CA GLY A 25 14.45 7.66 4.44
C GLY A 25 15.78 7.80 5.17
N VAL A 26 15.97 7.11 6.30
CA VAL A 26 17.24 7.12 7.03
C VAL A 26 18.35 6.44 6.22
N CYS A 27 18.07 5.29 5.58
CA CYS A 27 19.04 4.58 4.74
C CYS A 27 19.54 5.40 3.54
N ILE A 28 18.69 6.28 3.00
CA ILE A 28 19.04 7.18 1.88
C ILE A 28 19.77 8.46 2.37
N GLY A 29 19.99 8.61 3.68
CA GLY A 29 20.74 9.72 4.27
C GLY A 29 19.90 10.91 4.74
N ILE A 30 18.58 10.75 4.87
CA ILE A 30 17.71 11.78 5.45
C ILE A 30 17.87 11.78 6.97
N LYS A 31 18.00 12.97 7.58
CA LYS A 31 18.02 13.13 9.05
C LYS A 31 16.77 12.51 9.67
N PHE A 32 16.95 11.74 10.76
CA PHE A 32 15.87 10.96 11.41
C PHE A 32 14.57 11.76 11.64
N GLY A 33 14.65 12.98 12.16
CA GLY A 33 13.45 13.81 12.38
C GLY A 33 12.66 14.14 11.11
N LYS A 34 13.35 14.34 9.97
CA LYS A 34 12.69 14.53 8.67
C LYS A 34 12.15 13.21 8.14
N ALA A 35 12.89 12.11 8.28
CA ALA A 35 12.47 10.78 7.83
C ALA A 35 11.22 10.28 8.59
N LEU A 36 11.15 10.52 9.90
CA LEU A 36 9.99 10.20 10.73
C LEU A 36 8.76 11.02 10.30
N LYS A 37 8.93 12.34 10.11
CA LYS A 37 7.83 13.20 9.62
C LYS A 37 7.32 12.74 8.26
N SER A 38 8.22 12.42 7.33
CA SER A 38 7.85 11.91 6.00
C SER A 38 7.13 10.57 6.08
N GLY A 39 7.61 9.63 6.90
CA GLY A 39 6.94 8.35 7.11
C GLY A 39 5.54 8.50 7.70
N LEU A 40 5.38 9.37 8.70
CA LEU A 40 4.08 9.67 9.29
C LEU A 40 3.09 10.28 8.28
N LEU A 41 3.54 11.22 7.43
CA LEU A 41 2.71 11.80 6.37
C LEU A 41 2.22 10.74 5.37
N VAL A 42 3.09 9.79 5.00
CA VAL A 42 2.71 8.66 4.14
C VAL A 42 1.66 7.78 4.82
N GLY A 43 1.82 7.50 6.11
CA GLY A 43 0.82 6.75 6.88
C GLY A 43 -0.56 7.40 6.89
N VAL A 44 -0.61 8.72 7.17
CA VAL A 44 -1.86 9.48 7.15
C VAL A 44 -2.53 9.43 5.77
N GLY A 45 -1.74 9.59 4.70
CA GLY A 45 -2.24 9.46 3.32
C GLY A 45 -2.83 8.08 3.05
N PHE A 46 -2.21 7.03 3.55
CA PHE A 46 -2.65 5.65 3.37
C PHE A 46 -3.95 5.33 4.13
N VAL A 47 -4.10 5.87 5.34
CA VAL A 47 -5.34 5.80 6.10
C VAL A 47 -6.46 6.50 5.34
N GLY A 48 -6.22 7.73 4.86
CA GLY A 48 -7.19 8.47 4.05
C GLY A 48 -7.61 7.69 2.79
N LEU A 49 -6.65 7.10 2.08
CA LEU A 49 -6.91 6.28 0.89
C LEU A 49 -7.78 5.07 1.21
N SER A 50 -7.51 4.39 2.33
CA SER A 50 -8.27 3.21 2.77
C SER A 50 -9.72 3.57 3.09
N VAL A 51 -9.95 4.72 3.74
CA VAL A 51 -11.29 5.23 4.04
C VAL A 51 -12.03 5.57 2.75
N VAL A 52 -11.41 6.31 1.83
CA VAL A 52 -12.03 6.67 0.54
C VAL A 52 -12.36 5.43 -0.28
N THR A 53 -11.45 4.45 -0.30
CA THR A 53 -11.66 3.17 -0.98
C THR A 53 -12.88 2.44 -0.40
N ALA A 54 -12.96 2.32 0.92
CA ALA A 54 -14.08 1.67 1.58
C ALA A 54 -15.42 2.34 1.23
N LEU A 55 -15.45 3.68 1.29
CA LEU A 55 -16.63 4.48 0.93
C LEU A 55 -17.05 4.28 -0.53
N LEU A 56 -16.09 4.20 -1.46
CA LEU A 56 -16.38 3.93 -2.86
C LEU A 56 -16.99 2.54 -3.04
N THR A 57 -16.41 1.48 -2.44
CA THR A 57 -17.01 0.13 -2.52
C THR A 57 -18.38 0.04 -1.87
N SER A 58 -18.61 0.69 -0.72
CA SER A 58 -19.92 0.63 -0.07
C SER A 58 -20.98 1.40 -0.85
N SER A 59 -20.60 2.52 -1.48
CA SER A 59 -21.55 3.36 -2.23
C SER A 59 -21.87 2.80 -3.61
N LEU A 60 -20.90 2.13 -4.25
CA LEU A 60 -21.04 1.63 -5.63
C LEU A 60 -21.40 0.13 -5.70
N GLY A 61 -21.21 -0.64 -4.62
CA GLY A 61 -21.44 -2.08 -4.63
C GLY A 61 -22.89 -2.48 -4.91
N GLU A 62 -23.87 -1.90 -4.20
CA GLU A 62 -25.28 -2.23 -4.40
C GLU A 62 -25.84 -1.71 -5.75
N PRO A 63 -25.54 -0.46 -6.17
CA PRO A 63 -25.94 0.02 -7.50
C PRO A 63 -25.38 -0.81 -8.65
N LEU A 64 -24.10 -1.19 -8.58
CA LEU A 64 -23.48 -2.01 -9.64
C LEU A 64 -24.09 -3.41 -9.72
N LYS A 65 -24.44 -4.03 -8.58
CA LYS A 65 -25.17 -5.31 -8.57
C LYS A 65 -26.51 -5.21 -9.29
N LYS A 66 -27.28 -4.15 -9.05
CA LYS A 66 -28.56 -3.92 -9.75
C LYS A 66 -28.36 -3.73 -11.26
N VAL A 67 -27.30 -3.03 -11.68
CA VAL A 67 -26.95 -2.91 -13.10
C VAL A 67 -26.61 -4.27 -13.70
N THR A 68 -25.81 -5.10 -13.03
CA THR A 68 -25.47 -6.43 -13.53
C THR A 68 -26.70 -7.35 -13.64
N GLU A 69 -27.66 -7.24 -12.71
CA GLU A 69 -28.93 -7.98 -12.76
C GLU A 69 -29.83 -7.51 -13.93
N ILE A 70 -29.97 -6.19 -14.14
CA ILE A 70 -30.80 -5.63 -15.22
C ILE A 70 -30.28 -6.05 -16.60
N TYR A 71 -28.96 -6.02 -16.79
CA TYR A 71 -28.32 -6.34 -18.07
C TYR A 71 -27.99 -7.84 -18.22
N GLY A 72 -28.33 -8.68 -17.23
CA GLY A 72 -28.01 -10.11 -17.25
C GLY A 72 -26.50 -10.41 -17.30
N LEU A 73 -25.66 -9.48 -16.83
CA LEU A 73 -24.22 -9.61 -16.84
C LEU A 73 -23.74 -10.30 -15.55
N SER A 74 -22.81 -11.25 -15.66
CA SER A 74 -22.14 -11.85 -14.49
C SER A 74 -20.77 -11.19 -14.26
N LEU A 75 -20.75 -9.90 -13.91
CA LEU A 75 -19.51 -9.25 -13.45
C LEU A 75 -19.37 -9.43 -11.94
N GLY A 76 -18.61 -10.44 -11.54
CA GLY A 76 -18.32 -10.74 -10.13
C GLY A 76 -17.19 -9.90 -9.52
N ILE A 77 -16.54 -9.02 -10.28
CA ILE A 77 -15.34 -8.27 -9.87
C ILE A 77 -15.57 -6.78 -10.10
N PHE A 78 -15.37 -5.99 -9.05
CA PHE A 78 -15.43 -4.54 -9.10
C PHE A 78 -14.03 -3.95 -9.19
N ASP A 79 -13.72 -3.24 -10.29
CA ASP A 79 -12.47 -2.51 -10.41
C ASP A 79 -12.55 -1.21 -9.60
N MET A 80 -11.92 -1.25 -8.44
CA MET A 80 -11.82 -0.14 -7.49
C MET A 80 -10.70 0.84 -7.83
N GLY A 81 -9.95 0.58 -8.90
CA GLY A 81 -8.77 1.31 -9.31
C GLY A 81 -7.49 0.86 -8.60
N TRP A 82 -6.37 1.27 -9.17
CA TRP A 82 -5.03 0.93 -8.66
C TRP A 82 -4.76 1.36 -7.21
N PRO A 83 -5.22 2.51 -6.67
CA PRO A 83 -4.88 2.93 -5.32
C PRO A 83 -5.58 2.04 -4.28
N ALA A 84 -6.83 1.65 -4.56
CA ALA A 84 -7.59 0.73 -3.73
C ALA A 84 -6.91 -0.64 -3.66
N ALA A 85 -6.55 -1.21 -4.81
CA ALA A 85 -5.82 -2.48 -4.89
C ALA A 85 -4.46 -2.42 -4.18
N ALA A 86 -3.73 -1.31 -4.35
CA ALA A 86 -2.47 -1.07 -3.68
C ALA A 86 -2.64 -1.00 -2.16
N SER A 87 -3.71 -0.37 -1.66
CA SER A 87 -3.93 -0.29 -0.20
C SER A 87 -4.10 -1.65 0.47
N VAL A 88 -4.81 -2.55 -0.22
CA VAL A 88 -5.00 -3.93 0.22
C VAL A 88 -3.71 -4.73 0.08
N ALA A 89 -3.02 -4.64 -1.07
CA ALA A 89 -1.80 -5.39 -1.33
C ALA A 89 -0.68 -5.07 -0.34
N TYR A 90 -0.49 -3.79 -0.02
CA TYR A 90 0.53 -3.32 0.92
C TYR A 90 0.18 -3.56 2.39
N ASN A 91 -1.05 -3.97 2.70
CA ASN A 91 -1.40 -4.47 4.03
C ASN A 91 -0.85 -5.89 4.27
N THR A 92 -0.39 -6.57 3.22
CA THR A 92 0.18 -7.91 3.30
C THR A 92 1.69 -7.88 3.51
N SER A 93 2.23 -8.94 4.11
CA SER A 93 3.69 -9.14 4.26
C SER A 93 4.42 -9.12 2.92
N VAL A 94 3.78 -9.64 1.86
CA VAL A 94 4.34 -9.68 0.51
C VAL A 94 4.43 -8.27 -0.07
N GLY A 95 3.37 -7.47 0.07
CA GLY A 95 3.36 -6.07 -0.38
C GLY A 95 4.36 -5.20 0.38
N ALA A 96 4.56 -5.43 1.67
CA ALA A 96 5.60 -4.76 2.45
C ALA A 96 7.00 -5.05 1.91
N PHE A 97 7.26 -6.33 1.60
CA PHE A 97 8.56 -6.83 1.18
C PHE A 97 8.93 -6.46 -0.26
N ILE A 98 7.95 -6.30 -1.16
CA ILE A 98 8.22 -5.97 -2.55
C ILE A 98 8.84 -4.58 -2.71
N ILE A 99 8.53 -3.63 -1.82
CA ILE A 99 9.04 -2.25 -1.87
C ILE A 99 10.58 -2.21 -1.79
N PRO A 100 11.23 -2.74 -0.72
CA PRO A 100 12.69 -2.76 -0.65
C PRO A 100 13.33 -3.62 -1.74
N VAL A 101 12.69 -4.71 -2.18
CA VAL A 101 13.19 -5.54 -3.30
C VAL A 101 13.23 -4.75 -4.60
N CYS A 102 12.14 -4.07 -4.98
CA CYS A 102 12.09 -3.24 -6.18
C CYS A 102 13.12 -2.11 -6.13
N LEU A 103 13.27 -1.47 -4.96
CA LEU A 103 14.29 -0.44 -4.75
C LEU A 103 15.71 -1.00 -4.90
N ALA A 104 15.99 -2.16 -4.31
CA ALA A 104 17.30 -2.81 -4.41
C ALA A 104 17.63 -3.20 -5.85
N VAL A 105 16.67 -3.81 -6.57
CA VAL A 105 16.83 -4.15 -7.99
C VAL A 105 17.10 -2.89 -8.81
N ASN A 106 16.35 -1.81 -8.58
CA ASN A 106 16.57 -0.54 -9.27
C ASN A 106 17.96 0.05 -8.99
N ILE A 107 18.44 0.00 -7.74
CA ILE A 107 19.80 0.43 -7.40
C ILE A 107 20.84 -0.43 -8.12
N VAL A 108 20.66 -1.76 -8.17
CA VAL A 108 21.55 -2.66 -8.91
C VAL A 108 21.58 -2.28 -10.39
N MET A 109 20.42 -2.08 -11.02
CA MET A 109 20.31 -1.68 -12.42
C MET A 109 21.02 -0.35 -12.72
N LEU A 110 20.92 0.63 -11.81
CA LEU A 110 21.64 1.89 -11.91
C LEU A 110 23.17 1.71 -11.81
N LEU A 111 23.64 0.82 -10.93
CA LEU A 111 25.07 0.51 -10.80
C LEU A 111 25.60 -0.26 -12.01
N THR A 112 24.80 -1.16 -12.60
CA THR A 112 25.15 -1.96 -13.79
C THR A 112 24.83 -1.26 -15.11
N LYS A 113 24.32 -0.01 -15.08
CA LYS A 113 23.92 0.78 -16.26
C LYS A 113 23.01 0.04 -17.24
N THR A 114 22.09 -0.77 -16.71
CA THR A 114 21.15 -1.55 -17.55
C THR A 114 19.87 -0.77 -17.87
N THR A 115 19.80 0.47 -17.39
CA THR A 115 18.82 1.55 -17.62
C THR A 115 19.54 2.87 -17.42
#